data_AF-A0A832M3C8-F1
#
_entry.id   AF-A0A832M3C8-F1
#
_cell.length_a   1.000
_cell.length_b   1.000
_cell.length_c   1.000
_cell.angle_alpha   90.00
_cell.angle_beta   90.00
_cell.angle_gamma   90.00
#
_symmetry.space_group_name_H-M   'P 1'
#
loop_
_entity.id
_entity.type
_entity.pdbx_description
1 polymer ?
#
loop_
_entity_poly.entity_id
_entity_poly.type
_entity_poly.pdbx_seq_one_letter_code
_entity_poly.pdbx_strand_id
1 'polypeptide(L)'
;MSRVALNAELSAFCHATEDLEKVKAALMNVIPEEMRSELEGAFSISMLEGHYGNPIFVLKVKMDKPEQAETLLKRLLASLPPSDLMMLERTLKLRLDSSGHLYL
;
A
#
# COMPACT_ATOMS: atom_id res chain seq x y z
N MET A 1 -8.57 -17.89 -16.36
CA MET A 1 -7.47 -16.91 -16.37
C MET A 1 -6.79 -16.99 -15.01
N SER A 2 -5.46 -17.10 -14.97
CA SER A 2 -4.70 -17.09 -13.71
C SER A 2 -4.70 -15.69 -13.12
N ARG A 3 -5.05 -15.57 -11.84
CA ARG A 3 -4.96 -14.29 -11.12
C ARG A 3 -3.52 -14.02 -10.68
N VAL A 4 -3.12 -12.75 -10.67
CA VAL A 4 -1.73 -12.33 -10.35
C VAL A 4 -1.60 -11.81 -8.92
N ALA A 5 -2.69 -11.32 -8.33
CA ALA A 5 -2.78 -10.93 -6.93
C ALA A 5 -4.13 -11.38 -6.35
N LEU A 6 -4.13 -11.85 -5.09
CA LEU A 6 -5.34 -12.33 -4.41
C LEU A 6 -5.93 -11.27 -3.48
N ASN A 7 -5.07 -10.52 -2.80
CA ASN A 7 -5.41 -9.40 -1.93
C ASN A 7 -4.26 -8.38 -1.95
N ALA A 8 -4.50 -7.20 -1.35
CA ALA A 8 -3.47 -6.20 -1.13
C ALA A 8 -3.72 -5.44 0.17
N GLU A 9 -2.65 -4.96 0.81
CA GLU A 9 -2.69 -4.01 1.93
C GLU A 9 -1.80 -2.81 1.59
N LEU A 10 -2.32 -1.61 1.77
CA LEU A 10 -1.52 -0.39 1.80
C LEU A 10 -1.50 0.12 3.23
N SER A 11 -0.32 0.54 3.70
CA SER A 11 -0.17 1.11 5.03
C SER A 11 0.85 2.23 5.06
N ALA A 12 0.64 3.19 5.97
CA ALA A 12 1.62 4.22 6.28
C ALA A 12 1.61 4.51 7.78
N PHE A 13 2.77 4.93 8.27
CA PHE A 13 2.93 5.50 9.60
C PHE A 13 2.86 7.02 9.48
N CYS A 14 2.13 7.67 10.39
CA CYS A 14 2.09 9.12 10.55
C CYS A 14 2.65 9.44 11.94
N HIS A 15 3.80 10.10 11.95
CA HIS A 15 4.48 10.56 13.15
C HIS A 15 3.85 11.86 13.70
N ALA A 16 4.19 12.20 14.94
CA ALA A 16 3.64 13.37 15.64
C ALA A 16 3.87 14.71 14.92
N THR A 17 4.90 14.83 14.09
CA THR A 17 5.20 16.05 13.31
C THR A 17 4.54 16.08 11.94
N GLU A 18 3.88 14.99 11.54
CA GLU A 18 3.21 14.86 10.24
C GLU A 18 1.72 15.19 10.36
N ASP A 19 1.12 15.52 9.22
CA ASP A 19 -0.30 15.81 9.10
C ASP A 19 -1.02 14.55 8.62
N LEU A 20 -1.87 14.01 9.49
CA LEU A 20 -2.58 12.74 9.25
C LEU A 20 -3.39 12.75 7.95
N GLU A 21 -4.05 13.86 7.64
CA GLU A 21 -4.87 13.98 6.43
C GLU A 21 -4.00 14.05 5.18
N LYS A 22 -2.82 14.69 5.25
CA LYS A 22 -1.86 14.67 4.14
C LYS A 22 -1.26 13.28 3.92
N VAL A 23 -0.98 12.53 4.99
CA VAL A 23 -0.51 11.14 4.87
C VAL A 23 -1.60 10.25 4.27
N LYS A 24 -2.86 10.40 4.70
CA LYS A 24 -4.00 9.70 4.09
C LYS A 24 -4.14 10.05 2.61
N ALA A 25 -4.06 11.33 2.24
CA ALA A 25 -4.11 11.77 0.85
C ALA A 25 -2.97 11.18 0.01
N ALA A 26 -1.75 11.10 0.57
CA ALA A 26 -0.62 10.46 -0.10
C ALA A 26 -0.87 8.96 -0.36
N LEU A 27 -1.43 8.22 0.61
CA LEU A 27 -1.84 6.83 0.40
C LEU A 27 -2.93 6.71 -0.68
N MET A 28 -3.90 7.63 -0.70
CA MET A 28 -4.94 7.65 -1.73
C MET A 28 -4.39 7.89 -3.14
N ASN A 29 -3.28 8.60 -3.28
CA ASN A 29 -2.63 8.82 -4.58
C ASN A 29 -2.05 7.53 -5.18
N VAL A 30 -1.73 6.54 -4.34
CA VAL A 30 -1.28 5.20 -4.78
C VAL A 30 -2.44 4.37 -5.34
N ILE A 31 -3.66 4.64 -4.87
CA ILE A 31 -4.87 3.92 -5.28
C ILE A 31 -5.37 4.47 -6.63
N PRO A 32 -5.70 3.60 -7.61
CA PRO A 32 -6.34 3.99 -8.86
C PRO A 32 -7.63 4.79 -8.64
N GLU A 33 -7.87 5.82 -9.44
CA GLU A 33 -8.99 6.77 -9.25
C GLU A 33 -10.35 6.09 -9.18
N GLU A 34 -10.56 5.08 -10.01
CA GLU A 34 -11.79 4.28 -10.07
C GLU A 34 -12.10 3.51 -8.78
N MET A 35 -11.10 3.26 -7.94
CA MET A 35 -11.23 2.55 -6.66
C MET A 35 -11.28 3.49 -5.45
N ARG A 36 -10.92 4.77 -5.61
CA ARG A 36 -10.78 5.71 -4.48
C ARG A 36 -12.09 5.89 -3.73
N SER A 37 -13.20 6.10 -4.42
CA SER A 37 -14.50 6.30 -3.77
C SER A 37 -14.97 5.10 -2.96
N GLU A 38 -14.62 3.87 -3.37
CA GLU A 38 -14.96 2.66 -2.62
C GLU A 38 -14.06 2.51 -1.38
N LEU A 39 -12.77 2.83 -1.51
CA LEU A 39 -11.76 2.58 -0.48
C LEU A 39 -11.58 3.73 0.52
N GLU A 40 -12.05 4.94 0.24
CA GLU A 40 -11.90 6.10 1.12
C GLU A 40 -12.47 5.88 2.53
N GLY A 41 -13.61 5.19 2.62
CA GLY A 41 -14.24 4.82 3.89
C GLY A 41 -13.69 3.54 4.53
N ALA A 42 -12.84 2.80 3.83
CA ALA A 42 -12.26 1.53 4.30
C ALA A 42 -10.94 1.71 5.06
N PHE A 43 -10.44 2.95 5.18
CA PHE A 43 -9.24 3.23 5.96
C PHE A 43 -9.49 3.00 7.44
N SER A 44 -8.63 2.19 8.04
CA SER A 44 -8.49 2.06 9.48
C SER A 44 -7.32 2.90 9.97
N ILE A 45 -7.51 3.59 11.09
CA ILE A 45 -6.46 4.38 11.76
C ILE A 45 -6.33 3.84 13.18
N SER A 46 -5.14 3.34 13.52
CA SER A 46 -4.82 2.91 14.88
C SER A 46 -3.77 3.81 15.48
N MET A 47 -4.00 4.30 16.70
CA MET A 47 -2.99 5.02 17.48
C MET A 47 -2.11 4.00 18.23
N LEU A 48 -0.81 4.10 18.00
CA LEU A 48 0.23 3.33 18.70
C LEU A 48 1.17 4.29 19.43
N GLU A 49 1.96 3.75 20.35
CA GLU A 49 3.02 4.49 21.04
C GLU A 49 4.38 4.10 20.47
N GLY A 50 5.17 5.11 20.08
CA GLY A 50 6.57 4.93 19.73
C GLY A 50 7.43 4.65 20.97
N HIS A 51 8.70 4.31 20.73
CA HIS A 51 9.64 3.93 21.81
C HIS A 51 9.77 4.98 22.94
N TYR A 52 9.57 6.26 22.63
CA TYR A 52 9.63 7.38 23.59
C TYR A 52 8.24 7.90 24.03
N GLY A 53 7.17 7.12 23.82
CA GLY A 53 5.80 7.52 24.17
C GLY A 53 5.14 8.52 23.21
N ASN A 54 5.82 8.86 22.10
CA ASN A 54 5.23 9.72 21.07
C ASN A 54 4.13 8.96 20.32
N PRO A 55 2.96 9.56 20.05
CA PRO A 55 1.93 8.91 19.28
C PRO A 55 2.41 8.67 17.84
N ILE A 56 2.13 7.46 17.34
CA ILE A 56 2.30 7.07 15.94
C ILE A 56 0.95 6.56 15.46
N PHE A 57 0.40 7.19 14.44
CA PHE A 57 -0.81 6.68 13.80
C PHE A 57 -0.42 5.72 12.68
N VAL A 58 -1.07 4.57 12.61
CA VAL A 58 -0.94 3.64 11.47
C VAL A 58 -2.23 3.70 10.69
N LEU A 59 -2.11 4.13 9.43
CA LEU A 59 -3.21 4.10 8.47
C LEU A 59 -3.08 2.80 7.68
N LYS A 60 -4.18 2.07 7.53
CA LYS A 60 -4.23 0.84 6.73
C LYS A 60 -5.50 0.78 5.91
N VAL A 61 -5.38 0.31 4.67
CA VAL A 61 -6.49 -0.08 3.83
C VAL A 61 -6.21 -1.45 3.23
N LYS A 62 -7.21 -2.33 3.32
CA LYS A 62 -7.15 -3.70 2.80
C LYS A 62 -8.07 -3.85 1.61
N MET A 63 -7.60 -4.57 0.61
CA MET A 63 -8.32 -4.93 -0.60
C MET A 63 -8.41 -6.46 -0.65
N ASP A 64 -9.52 -6.99 -0.15
CA ASP A 64 -9.73 -8.45 -0.10
C ASP A 64 -10.30 -9.02 -1.42
N LYS A 65 -10.74 -8.13 -2.33
CA LYS A 65 -11.21 -8.51 -3.66
C LYS A 65 -10.02 -8.66 -4.61
N PRO A 66 -9.81 -9.82 -5.24
CA PRO A 66 -8.68 -10.00 -6.16
C PRO A 66 -8.70 -9.04 -7.37
N GLU A 67 -9.87 -8.59 -7.81
CA GLU A 67 -10.00 -7.57 -8.87
C GLU A 67 -9.34 -6.25 -8.47
N GLN A 68 -9.53 -5.81 -7.23
CA GLN A 68 -8.95 -4.58 -6.69
C GLN A 68 -7.43 -4.73 -6.53
N ALA A 69 -6.98 -5.85 -5.96
CA ALA A 69 -5.56 -6.14 -5.76
C ALA A 69 -4.80 -6.19 -7.08
N GLU A 70 -5.35 -6.84 -8.10
CA GLU A 70 -4.73 -6.88 -9.44
C GLU A 70 -4.68 -5.50 -10.10
N THR A 71 -5.77 -4.72 -9.98
CA THR A 71 -5.85 -3.39 -10.59
C THR A 71 -4.80 -2.47 -9.96
N LEU A 72 -4.66 -2.50 -8.63
CA LEU A 72 -3.63 -1.78 -7.91
C LEU A 72 -2.23 -2.19 -8.38
N LEU A 73 -1.91 -3.48 -8.39
CA LEU A 73 -0.58 -3.97 -8.77
C LEU A 73 -0.23 -3.59 -10.21
N LYS A 74 -1.17 -3.77 -11.15
CA LYS A 74 -0.98 -3.38 -12.55
C LYS A 74 -0.73 -1.88 -12.69
N ARG A 75 -1.49 -1.05 -11.98
CA ARG A 75 -1.34 0.41 -12.02
C ARG A 75 0.01 0.84 -11.44
N LEU A 76 0.41 0.26 -10.32
CA LEU A 76 1.71 0.51 -9.68
C LEU A 76 2.85 0.20 -10.65
N LEU A 77 2.89 -1.02 -11.19
CA LEU A 77 3.95 -1.46 -12.10
C LEU A 77 4.00 -0.60 -13.38
N ALA A 78 2.84 -0.20 -13.92
CA ALA A 78 2.77 0.67 -15.10
C ALA A 78 3.22 2.11 -14.82
N SER A 79 3.17 2.57 -13.57
CA SER A 79 3.60 3.91 -13.17
C SER A 79 5.09 4.02 -12.83
N LEU A 80 5.76 2.89 -12.64
CA LEU A 80 7.18 2.87 -12.31
C LEU A 80 8.06 3.28 -13.51
N PRO A 81 9.09 4.11 -13.30
CA PRO A 81 10.14 4.32 -14.29
C PRO A 81 10.82 2.99 -14.69
N PRO A 82 11.36 2.88 -15.92
CA PRO A 82 12.04 1.66 -16.37
C PRO A 82 13.19 1.21 -15.45
N SER A 83 13.92 2.14 -14.84
CA SER A 83 14.98 1.86 -13.87
C SER A 83 14.46 1.11 -12.64
N ASP A 84 13.30 1.52 -12.15
CA ASP A 84 12.70 1.02 -10.91
C ASP A 84 12.08 -0.34 -11.16
N LEU A 85 11.46 -0.54 -12.34
CA LEU A 85 10.97 -1.85 -12.77
C LEU A 85 12.12 -2.86 -12.91
N MET A 86 13.25 -2.46 -13.50
CA MET A 86 14.46 -3.30 -13.57
C MET A 86 15.02 -3.63 -12.18
N MET A 87 15.01 -2.67 -11.25
CA MET A 87 15.44 -2.94 -9.87
C MET A 87 14.48 -3.91 -9.16
N LEU A 88 13.18 -3.75 -9.35
CA LEU A 88 12.15 -4.63 -8.80
C LEU A 88 12.34 -6.06 -9.31
N GLU A 89 12.55 -6.25 -10.62
CA GLU A 89 12.81 -7.57 -11.21
C GLU A 89 14.04 -8.24 -10.58
N ARG A 90 15.14 -7.49 -10.43
CA ARG A 90 16.39 -8.01 -9.83
C ARG A 90 16.27 -8.34 -8.34
N THR A 91 15.37 -7.66 -7.63
CA THR A 91 15.17 -7.81 -6.18
C THR A 91 13.93 -8.59 -5.81
N LEU A 92 13.19 -9.14 -6.79
CA LEU A 92 11.89 -9.77 -6.59
C LEU A 92 11.90 -10.85 -5.50
N LYS A 93 12.93 -11.71 -5.51
CA LYS A 93 13.08 -12.79 -4.52
C LYS A 93 13.28 -12.28 -3.08
N LEU A 94 13.86 -11.09 -2.91
CA LEU A 94 14.09 -10.48 -1.59
C LEU A 94 12.84 -9.78 -1.05
N ARG A 95 11.92 -9.44 -1.95
CA ARG A 95 10.66 -8.76 -1.65
C ARG A 95 9.49 -9.74 -1.46
N LEU A 96 9.71 -11.03 -1.68
CA LEU A 96 8.72 -12.09 -1.46
C LEU A 96 8.99 -12.77 -0.12
N ASP A 97 7.96 -12.87 0.71
CA ASP A 97 8.03 -13.72 1.91
C ASP A 97 7.70 -15.19 1.58
N SER A 98 7.84 -16.07 2.58
CA SER A 98 7.54 -17.50 2.44
C SER A 98 6.06 -17.82 2.18
N SER A 99 5.16 -16.86 2.42
CA SER A 99 3.73 -16.98 2.15
C SER A 99 3.35 -16.45 0.76
N GLY A 100 4.31 -15.89 0.03
CA GLY A 100 4.10 -15.35 -1.31
C GLY A 100 3.63 -13.88 -1.33
N HIS A 101 3.70 -13.14 -0.22
CA HIS A 101 3.41 -11.72 -0.24
C HIS A 101 4.58 -10.94 -0.85
N LEU A 102 4.26 -10.05 -1.79
CA LEU A 102 5.21 -9.11 -2.38
C LEU A 102 5.17 -7.79 -1.62
N TYR A 103 6.31 -7.37 -1.07
CA TYR A 103 6.48 -6.09 -0.40
C TYR A 103 7.15 -5.09 -1.35
N LEU A 104 6.42 -4.01 -1.66
CA LEU A 104 6.85 -2.94 -2.56
C LEU A 104 7.31 -1.72 -1.76
#